data_AF-A0A6N9AV80-F1
#
_entry.id   AF-A0A6N9AV80-F1
#
_cell.length_a   1.000
_cell.length_b   1.000
_cell.length_c   1.000
_cell.angle_alpha   90.00
_cell.angle_beta   90.00
_cell.angle_gamma   90.00
#
_symmetry.space_group_name_H-M   'P 1'
#
loop_
_entity.id
_entity.type
_entity.pdbx_description
1 polymer ?
#
loop_
_entity_poly.entity_id
_entity_poly.type
_entity_poly.pdbx_seq_one_letter_code
_entity_poly.pdbx_strand_id
1 'polypeptide(L)'
;MNNLVVVESPAKSKTIGKYLNNDSNSEGVYRILATGGHIYESHKVDVNNDFKHEYQLIDSKRSAVKQIEKAMQSADRLYLATDPDREGEAISAHVKDYLIRRGVLKGKEVHRIVFYEVTRKAVLDSLSKPGEISETLVEAQQSRDALDQLVGFNLSPLLIRKLRTPHISAGRVQSPALRLIVERQREINQFIPVEFWTIGVELSKESNIDSNSFVAQLTYLSGKKVAKQGITSQEAANLAVASIESAVEQSERKLKVATINRKDLKKRPPPPFKTSTFVQSATHRLKRSAVDVTRIAQKLYE
;
A
#
# COMPACT_ATOMS: atom_id res chain seq x y z
N MET A 1 -7.04 -39.46 11.66
CA MET A 1 -7.06 -38.16 12.37
C MET A 1 -7.89 -37.18 11.57
N ASN A 2 -8.77 -36.46 12.24
CA ASN A 2 -9.60 -35.40 11.67
C ASN A 2 -8.96 -34.04 11.99
N ASN A 3 -8.58 -33.30 10.95
CA ASN A 3 -7.91 -32.02 11.09
C ASN A 3 -8.87 -30.89 10.70
N LEU A 4 -8.98 -29.86 11.54
CA LEU A 4 -9.71 -28.63 11.21
C LEU A 4 -8.71 -27.54 10.82
N VAL A 5 -8.85 -26.98 9.63
CA VAL A 5 -8.07 -25.82 9.16
C VAL A 5 -8.99 -24.61 9.14
N VAL A 6 -8.59 -23.53 9.84
CA VAL A 6 -9.33 -22.27 9.86
C VAL A 6 -8.55 -21.20 9.12
N VAL A 7 -9.19 -20.58 8.14
CA VAL A 7 -8.61 -19.50 7.31
C VAL A 7 -9.45 -18.22 7.41
N GLU A 8 -8.91 -17.10 6.92
CA GLU A 8 -9.62 -15.84 6.95
C GLU A 8 -10.75 -15.77 5.92
N SER A 9 -10.51 -16.16 4.66
CA SER A 9 -11.46 -15.92 3.56
C SER A 9 -12.00 -17.20 2.91
N PRO A 10 -13.24 -17.17 2.37
CA PRO A 10 -13.83 -18.32 1.66
C PRO A 10 -13.08 -18.72 0.39
N ALA A 11 -12.45 -17.77 -0.31
CA ALA A 11 -11.67 -18.05 -1.52
C ALA A 11 -10.44 -18.91 -1.16
N LYS A 12 -9.68 -18.45 -0.15
CA LYS A 12 -8.53 -19.18 0.40
C LYS A 12 -8.91 -20.58 0.90
N SER A 13 -10.08 -20.71 1.55
CA SER A 13 -10.62 -22.01 2.00
C SER A 13 -10.81 -22.98 0.83
N LYS A 14 -11.37 -22.52 -0.29
CA LYS A 14 -11.55 -23.34 -1.51
C LYS A 14 -10.22 -23.73 -2.13
N THR A 15 -9.26 -22.81 -2.23
CA THR A 15 -7.95 -23.06 -2.83
C THR A 15 -7.15 -24.08 -2.01
N ILE A 16 -7.05 -23.89 -0.69
CA ILE A 16 -6.36 -24.83 0.22
C ILE A 16 -7.06 -26.19 0.24
N GLY A 17 -8.39 -26.22 0.25
CA GLY A 17 -9.15 -27.46 0.21
C GLY A 17 -8.84 -28.33 -1.01
N LYS A 18 -8.57 -27.72 -2.18
CA LYS A 18 -8.13 -28.45 -3.38
C LYS A 18 -6.77 -29.11 -3.20
N TYR A 19 -5.86 -28.51 -2.43
CA TYR A 19 -4.51 -29.06 -2.24
C TYR A 19 -4.50 -30.17 -1.20
N LEU A 20 -5.22 -30.00 -0.10
CA LEU A 20 -5.24 -30.96 1.00
C LEU A 20 -6.11 -32.19 0.70
N ASN A 21 -7.25 -32.02 0.02
CA ASN A 21 -8.16 -33.14 -0.25
C ASN A 21 -7.71 -34.01 -1.44
N ASN A 22 -6.85 -33.50 -2.32
CA ASN A 22 -6.35 -34.23 -3.50
C ASN A 22 -4.96 -34.83 -3.27
N ASP A 23 -4.40 -34.71 -2.07
CA ASP A 23 -3.07 -35.22 -1.76
C ASP A 23 -3.17 -36.61 -1.14
N SER A 24 -2.80 -37.64 -1.89
CA SER A 24 -2.87 -39.05 -1.46
C SER A 24 -1.93 -39.38 -0.30
N ASN A 25 -0.98 -38.49 0.00
CA ASN A 25 0.02 -38.66 1.05
C ASN A 25 -0.33 -37.85 2.32
N SER A 26 -1.48 -37.17 2.34
CA SER A 26 -1.88 -36.36 3.48
C SER A 26 -2.32 -37.23 4.65
N GLU A 27 -1.66 -37.06 5.80
CA GLU A 27 -1.99 -37.78 7.04
C GLU A 27 -3.30 -37.27 7.65
N GLY A 28 -4.43 -37.80 7.19
CA GLY A 28 -5.75 -37.58 7.76
C GLY A 28 -6.70 -36.74 6.90
N VAL A 29 -7.92 -36.56 7.41
CA VAL A 29 -9.00 -35.86 6.70
C VAL A 29 -9.00 -34.39 7.12
N TYR A 30 -8.93 -33.48 6.16
CA TYR A 30 -8.94 -32.04 6.42
C TYR A 30 -10.31 -31.45 6.16
N ARG A 31 -10.83 -30.75 7.17
CA ARG A 31 -12.00 -29.88 7.03
C ARG A 31 -11.53 -28.43 7.07
N ILE A 32 -11.79 -27.66 6.02
CA ILE A 32 -11.35 -26.27 5.91
C ILE A 32 -12.57 -25.35 6.08
N LEU A 33 -12.50 -24.41 7.02
CA LEU A 33 -13.54 -23.42 7.28
C LEU A 33 -12.95 -22.00 7.28
N ALA A 34 -13.76 -21.02 6.92
CA ALA A 34 -13.36 -19.61 6.90
C ALA A 34 -14.07 -18.81 8.00
N THR A 35 -13.35 -17.89 8.65
CA THR A 35 -13.93 -16.95 9.61
C THR A 35 -14.67 -15.80 8.92
N GLY A 36 -14.23 -15.44 7.71
CA GLY A 36 -14.64 -14.25 6.99
C GLY A 36 -14.00 -12.96 7.53
N GLY A 37 -12.78 -13.03 8.08
CA GLY A 37 -12.11 -11.90 8.74
C GLY A 37 -12.09 -12.01 10.27
N HIS A 38 -11.99 -10.87 10.95
CA HIS A 38 -12.14 -10.75 12.40
C HIS A 38 -13.47 -11.30 12.89
N ILE A 39 -13.45 -12.02 14.02
CA ILE A 39 -14.64 -12.58 14.66
C ILE A 39 -15.10 -11.75 15.86
N TYR A 40 -14.16 -11.04 16.49
CA TYR A 40 -14.40 -10.12 17.58
C TYR A 40 -14.17 -8.68 17.12
N GLU A 41 -14.93 -7.76 17.70
CA GLU A 41 -14.67 -6.33 17.65
C GLU A 41 -14.45 -5.83 19.08
N SER A 42 -13.49 -4.93 19.26
CA SER A 42 -13.28 -4.27 20.56
C SER A 42 -14.27 -3.12 20.69
N HIS A 43 -15.11 -3.15 21.73
CA HIS A 43 -16.10 -2.10 21.99
C HIS A 43 -15.58 -1.04 22.96
N LYS A 44 -14.67 -1.43 23.86
CA LYS A 44 -14.11 -0.56 24.89
C LYS A 44 -12.71 -1.01 25.28
N VAL A 45 -11.86 -0.03 25.60
CA VAL A 45 -10.52 -0.22 26.15
C VAL A 45 -10.50 0.34 27.56
N ASP A 46 -10.24 -0.50 28.55
CA ASP A 46 -10.18 -0.08 29.95
C ASP A 46 -8.78 0.47 30.30
N VAL A 47 -8.65 1.79 30.20
CA VAL A 47 -7.39 2.50 30.51
C VAL A 47 -6.94 2.37 31.97
N ASN A 48 -7.84 1.99 32.89
CA ASN A 48 -7.51 1.83 34.31
C ASN A 48 -7.10 0.40 34.66
N ASN A 49 -7.27 -0.55 33.73
CA ASN A 49 -7.03 -1.98 33.94
C ASN A 49 -6.11 -2.52 32.84
N ASP A 50 -4.94 -1.91 32.72
CA ASP A 50 -3.88 -2.31 31.78
C ASP A 50 -4.34 -2.38 30.31
N PHE A 51 -5.17 -1.41 29.91
CA PHE A 51 -5.72 -1.31 28.55
C PHE A 51 -6.45 -2.56 28.06
N LYS A 52 -7.04 -3.34 28.98
CA LYS A 52 -7.81 -4.54 28.61
C LYS A 52 -8.93 -4.20 27.64
N HIS A 53 -8.99 -4.96 26.56
CA HIS A 53 -10.05 -4.88 25.57
C HIS A 53 -11.30 -5.64 26.04
N GLU A 54 -12.45 -4.98 25.94
CA GLU A 54 -13.76 -5.62 26.04
C GLU A 54 -14.20 -6.03 24.61
N TYR A 55 -13.96 -7.29 24.26
CA TYR A 55 -14.32 -7.85 22.96
C TYR A 55 -15.76 -8.35 22.92
N GLN A 56 -16.46 -8.04 21.83
CA GLN A 56 -17.78 -8.57 21.51
C GLN A 56 -17.74 -9.38 20.21
N LEU A 57 -18.44 -10.52 20.19
CA LEU A 57 -18.57 -11.33 18.98
C LEU A 57 -19.41 -10.58 17.93
N ILE A 58 -18.84 -10.42 16.74
CA ILE A 58 -19.51 -9.75 15.63
C ILE A 58 -20.71 -10.59 15.19
N ASP A 59 -21.90 -10.00 15.16
CA ASP A 59 -23.15 -10.73 14.91
C ASP A 59 -23.16 -11.45 13.56
N SER A 60 -22.64 -10.79 12.51
CA SER A 60 -22.52 -11.38 11.16
C SER A 60 -21.60 -12.61 11.12
N LYS A 61 -20.74 -12.81 12.13
CA LYS A 61 -19.78 -13.92 12.20
C LYS A 61 -20.28 -15.11 13.04
N ARG A 62 -21.37 -14.97 13.79
CA ARG A 62 -21.91 -16.02 14.67
C ARG A 62 -22.10 -17.36 13.96
N SER A 63 -22.63 -17.35 12.73
CA SER A 63 -22.86 -18.57 11.96
C SER A 63 -21.54 -19.28 11.61
N ALA A 64 -20.55 -18.53 11.12
CA ALA A 64 -19.24 -19.06 10.76
C ALA A 64 -18.53 -19.66 11.98
N VAL A 65 -18.51 -18.94 13.10
CA VAL A 65 -17.83 -19.40 14.31
C VAL A 65 -18.54 -20.62 14.93
N LYS A 66 -19.88 -20.69 14.90
CA LYS A 66 -20.61 -21.90 15.32
C LYS A 66 -20.27 -23.13 14.45
N GLN A 67 -20.06 -22.94 13.15
CA GLN A 67 -19.62 -24.04 12.28
C GLN A 67 -18.21 -24.51 12.63
N ILE A 68 -17.31 -23.58 12.97
CA ILE A 68 -15.96 -23.88 13.45
C ILE A 68 -16.02 -24.64 14.79
N GLU A 69 -16.83 -24.19 15.74
CA GLU A 69 -17.06 -24.88 17.03
C GLU A 69 -17.52 -26.33 16.80
N LYS A 70 -18.55 -26.52 15.97
CA LYS A 70 -19.10 -27.85 15.66
C LYS A 70 -18.07 -28.74 14.98
N ALA A 71 -17.31 -28.21 14.03
CA ALA A 71 -16.24 -28.96 13.37
C ALA A 71 -15.13 -29.35 14.35
N MET A 72 -14.79 -28.43 15.27
CA MET A 72 -13.75 -28.66 16.26
C MET A 72 -14.13 -29.80 17.21
N GLN A 73 -15.41 -29.97 17.58
CA GLN A 73 -15.85 -31.08 18.43
C GLN A 73 -15.44 -32.46 17.87
N SER A 74 -15.51 -32.64 16.55
CA SER A 74 -15.13 -33.86 15.84
C SER A 74 -13.66 -33.95 15.37
N ALA A 75 -12.91 -32.85 15.49
CA ALA A 75 -11.51 -32.78 15.04
C ALA A 75 -10.54 -33.13 16.18
N ASP A 76 -9.40 -33.73 15.85
CA ASP A 76 -8.31 -34.03 16.76
C ASP A 76 -7.34 -32.84 16.87
N ARG A 77 -7.12 -32.14 15.74
CA ARG A 77 -6.16 -31.04 15.62
C ARG A 77 -6.79 -29.80 15.00
N LEU A 78 -6.37 -28.63 15.46
CA LEU A 78 -6.70 -27.32 14.89
C LEU A 78 -5.47 -26.73 14.22
N TYR A 79 -5.59 -26.35 12.95
CA TYR A 79 -4.60 -25.58 12.21
C TYR A 79 -5.16 -24.18 11.91
N LEU A 80 -4.45 -23.15 12.38
CA LEU A 80 -4.76 -21.76 12.15
C LEU A 80 -3.92 -21.25 10.98
N ALA A 81 -4.58 -20.92 9.88
CA ALA A 81 -3.98 -20.66 8.56
C ALA A 81 -4.33 -19.26 8.01
N THR A 82 -4.44 -18.29 8.93
CA THR A 82 -4.63 -16.87 8.59
C THR A 82 -3.35 -16.28 7.96
N ASP A 83 -3.47 -15.09 7.39
CA ASP A 83 -2.36 -14.44 6.69
C ASP A 83 -1.14 -14.18 7.60
N PRO A 84 0.08 -14.12 7.03
CA PRO A 84 1.33 -14.06 7.77
C PRO A 84 1.65 -12.64 8.26
N ASP A 85 0.68 -11.94 8.84
CA ASP A 85 0.81 -10.62 9.41
C ASP A 85 0.15 -10.52 10.80
N ARG A 86 0.25 -9.35 11.44
CA ARG A 86 -0.32 -9.13 12.78
C ARG A 86 -1.86 -9.21 12.81
N GLU A 87 -2.54 -8.88 11.71
CA GLU A 87 -4.01 -8.93 11.67
C GLU A 87 -4.45 -10.40 11.61
N GLY A 88 -3.81 -11.20 10.75
CA GLY A 88 -3.99 -12.64 10.70
C GLY A 88 -3.67 -13.30 12.03
N GLU A 89 -2.61 -12.86 12.72
CA GLU A 89 -2.25 -13.41 14.03
C GLU A 89 -3.32 -13.13 15.10
N ALA A 90 -3.85 -11.91 15.14
CA ALA A 90 -4.95 -11.56 16.04
C ALA A 90 -6.23 -12.36 15.74
N ILE A 91 -6.58 -12.57 14.45
CA ILE A 91 -7.71 -13.43 14.07
C ILE A 91 -7.51 -14.85 14.60
N SER A 92 -6.31 -15.41 14.43
CA SER A 92 -5.96 -16.74 14.92
C SER A 92 -6.07 -16.83 16.45
N ALA A 93 -5.56 -15.84 17.16
CA ALA A 93 -5.66 -15.76 18.62
C ALA A 93 -7.11 -15.67 19.10
N HIS A 94 -7.94 -14.86 18.45
CA HIS A 94 -9.36 -14.71 18.75
C HIS A 94 -10.14 -16.00 18.49
N VAL A 95 -9.88 -16.72 17.39
CA VAL A 95 -10.49 -18.03 17.13
C VAL A 95 -10.10 -19.04 18.22
N LYS A 96 -8.82 -19.09 18.59
CA LYS A 96 -8.33 -19.96 19.68
C LYS A 96 -9.03 -19.64 21.00
N ASP A 97 -9.06 -18.38 21.41
CA ASP A 97 -9.73 -17.92 22.64
C ASP A 97 -11.23 -18.26 22.62
N TYR A 98 -11.92 -18.01 21.51
CA TYR A 98 -13.32 -18.40 21.36
C TYR A 98 -13.51 -19.90 21.64
N LEU A 99 -12.73 -20.76 21.00
CA LEU A 99 -12.87 -22.22 21.15
C LEU A 99 -12.46 -22.72 22.55
N ILE A 100 -11.51 -22.05 23.22
CA ILE A 100 -11.18 -22.28 24.63
C ILE A 100 -12.40 -21.98 25.51
N ARG A 101 -13.03 -20.80 25.35
CA ARG A 101 -14.22 -20.39 26.13
C ARG A 101 -15.42 -21.31 25.91
N ARG A 102 -15.53 -21.94 24.74
CA ARG A 102 -16.56 -22.96 24.45
C ARG A 102 -16.22 -24.35 24.98
N GLY A 103 -14.99 -24.55 25.47
CA GLY A 103 -14.54 -25.82 26.04
C GLY A 103 -14.25 -26.92 25.01
N VAL A 104 -14.18 -26.60 23.71
CA VAL A 104 -14.02 -27.60 22.63
C VAL A 104 -12.56 -27.90 22.26
N LEU A 105 -11.60 -27.19 22.86
CA LEU A 105 -10.16 -27.38 22.64
C LEU A 105 -9.46 -28.24 23.71
N LYS A 106 -10.16 -28.68 24.76
CA LYS A 106 -9.55 -29.45 25.84
C LYS A 106 -8.98 -30.78 25.31
N GLY A 107 -7.67 -30.99 25.50
CA GLY A 107 -6.97 -32.21 25.06
C GLY A 107 -6.70 -32.30 23.55
N LYS A 108 -6.82 -31.18 22.82
CA LYS A 108 -6.60 -31.11 21.36
C LYS A 108 -5.37 -30.29 21.04
N GLU A 109 -4.67 -30.64 19.98
CA GLU A 109 -3.50 -29.89 19.53
C GLU A 109 -3.92 -28.67 18.71
N VAL A 110 -3.24 -27.54 18.91
CA VAL A 110 -3.46 -26.29 18.18
C VAL A 110 -2.15 -25.85 17.56
N HIS A 111 -2.17 -25.66 16.24
CA HIS A 111 -1.03 -25.38 15.41
C HIS A 111 -1.25 -24.10 14.60
N ARG A 112 -0.21 -23.28 14.44
CA ARG A 112 -0.21 -22.09 13.57
C ARG A 112 0.62 -22.40 12.31
N ILE A 113 0.02 -22.28 11.13
CA ILE A 113 0.71 -22.49 9.86
C ILE A 113 0.77 -21.21 9.05
N VAL A 114 1.95 -20.93 8.47
CA VAL A 114 2.26 -19.66 7.82
C VAL A 114 2.78 -19.94 6.42
N PHE A 115 2.26 -19.21 5.43
CA PHE A 115 2.73 -19.26 4.05
C PHE A 115 2.51 -17.90 3.39
N TYR A 116 3.43 -17.53 2.48
CA TYR A 116 3.43 -16.25 1.77
C TYR A 116 2.83 -16.35 0.36
N GLU A 117 2.54 -17.57 -0.08
CA GLU A 117 1.90 -17.88 -1.35
C GLU A 117 0.97 -19.09 -1.18
N VAL A 118 -0.16 -19.09 -1.88
CA VAL A 118 -1.15 -20.17 -1.79
C VAL A 118 -0.88 -21.23 -2.87
N THR A 119 0.28 -21.89 -2.78
CA THR A 119 0.66 -23.00 -3.68
C THR A 119 0.57 -24.34 -2.95
N ARG A 120 0.38 -25.44 -3.69
CA ARG A 120 0.33 -26.80 -3.10
C ARG A 120 1.56 -27.07 -2.23
N LYS A 121 2.75 -26.72 -2.74
CA LYS A 121 4.02 -26.93 -2.03
C LYS A 121 4.06 -26.10 -0.74
N ALA A 122 3.81 -24.79 -0.81
CA ALA A 122 3.87 -23.93 0.38
C ALA A 122 2.88 -24.35 1.47
N VAL A 123 1.67 -24.77 1.09
CA VAL A 123 0.66 -25.24 2.03
C VAL A 123 1.10 -26.55 2.71
N LEU A 124 1.56 -27.55 1.94
CA LEU A 124 2.02 -28.83 2.50
C LEU A 124 3.28 -28.66 3.37
N ASP A 125 4.24 -27.85 2.91
CA ASP A 125 5.46 -27.54 3.67
C ASP A 125 5.10 -26.89 5.01
N SER A 126 4.11 -25.99 5.04
CA SER A 126 3.65 -25.34 6.28
C SER A 126 2.99 -26.30 7.27
N LEU A 127 2.33 -27.37 6.80
CA LEU A 127 1.75 -28.41 7.67
C LEU A 127 2.83 -29.31 8.28
N SER A 128 3.97 -29.51 7.60
CA SER A 128 5.08 -30.32 8.11
C SER A 128 5.86 -29.65 9.25
N LYS A 129 5.75 -28.32 9.37
CA LYS A 129 6.46 -27.50 10.35
C LYS A 129 5.52 -26.47 10.98
N PRO A 130 4.48 -26.91 11.72
CA PRO A 130 3.59 -25.99 12.40
C PRO A 130 4.36 -25.22 13.48
N GLY A 131 4.03 -23.94 13.62
CA GLY A 131 4.47 -23.09 14.72
C GLY A 131 3.36 -22.85 15.74
N GLU A 132 3.60 -21.87 16.60
CA GLU A 132 2.64 -21.37 17.57
C GLU A 132 2.18 -19.95 17.23
N ILE A 133 1.13 -19.49 17.92
CA ILE A 133 0.67 -18.11 17.79
C ILE A 133 1.72 -17.18 18.42
N SER A 134 2.15 -16.17 17.68
CA SER A 134 3.06 -15.13 18.17
C SER A 134 2.33 -14.13 19.05
N GLU A 135 2.52 -14.22 20.36
CA GLU A 135 1.94 -13.27 21.34
C GLU A 135 2.36 -11.83 21.04
N THR A 136 3.62 -11.61 20.65
CA THR A 136 4.13 -10.28 20.28
C THR A 136 3.39 -9.66 19.09
N LEU A 137 3.02 -10.45 18.08
CA LEU A 137 2.26 -9.95 16.93
C LEU A 137 0.80 -9.65 17.32
N VAL A 138 0.21 -10.47 18.19
CA VAL A 138 -1.13 -10.23 18.74
C VAL A 138 -1.13 -8.93 19.56
N GLU A 139 -0.21 -8.77 20.50
CA GLU A 139 -0.06 -7.56 21.31
C GLU A 139 0.18 -6.31 20.46
N ALA A 140 0.97 -6.44 19.38
CA ALA A 140 1.20 -5.32 18.45
C ALA A 140 -0.08 -4.92 17.69
N GLN A 141 -0.96 -5.88 17.38
CA GLN A 141 -2.26 -5.60 16.77
C GLN A 141 -3.22 -4.96 17.78
N GLN A 142 -3.32 -5.52 18.99
CA GLN A 142 -4.17 -5.01 20.07
C GLN A 142 -3.76 -3.60 20.50
N SER A 143 -2.46 -3.35 20.68
CA SER A 143 -1.91 -2.03 20.98
C SER A 143 -2.29 -0.99 19.93
N ARG A 144 -2.28 -1.38 18.65
CA ARG A 144 -2.72 -0.51 17.55
C ARG A 144 -4.22 -0.22 17.65
N ASP A 145 -5.04 -1.26 17.84
CA ASP A 145 -6.49 -1.11 17.96
C ASP A 145 -6.84 -0.20 19.15
N ALA A 146 -6.24 -0.44 20.31
CA ALA A 146 -6.41 0.39 21.50
C ALA A 146 -6.06 1.86 21.22
N LEU A 147 -4.90 2.11 20.60
CA LEU A 147 -4.47 3.45 20.25
C LEU A 147 -5.44 4.15 19.28
N ASP A 148 -5.88 3.45 18.24
CA ASP A 148 -6.80 4.00 17.24
C ASP A 148 -8.18 4.30 17.87
N GLN A 149 -8.67 3.44 18.78
CA GLN A 149 -9.90 3.67 19.55
C GLN A 149 -9.79 4.85 20.51
N LEU A 150 -8.71 4.93 21.31
CA LEU A 150 -8.51 6.02 22.26
C LEU A 150 -8.43 7.39 21.57
N VAL A 151 -7.79 7.46 20.39
CA VAL A 151 -7.78 8.69 19.59
C VAL A 151 -9.18 9.01 19.05
N GLY A 152 -9.84 8.02 18.46
CA GLY A 152 -11.16 8.19 17.85
C GLY A 152 -12.23 8.63 18.86
N PHE A 153 -12.36 7.92 19.99
CA PHE A 153 -13.36 8.18 21.02
C PHE A 153 -13.15 9.51 21.73
N ASN A 154 -11.90 9.93 21.99
CA ASN A 154 -11.64 11.17 22.70
C ASN A 154 -11.72 12.40 21.79
N LEU A 155 -11.22 12.32 20.54
CA LEU A 155 -11.14 13.49 19.67
C LEU A 155 -12.39 13.72 18.81
N SER A 156 -13.09 12.68 18.37
CA SER A 156 -14.26 12.86 17.48
C SER A 156 -15.39 13.69 18.13
N PRO A 157 -15.79 13.46 19.40
CA PRO A 157 -16.79 14.31 20.07
C PRO A 157 -16.34 15.76 20.20
N LEU A 158 -15.05 15.99 20.44
CA LEU A 158 -14.47 17.33 20.49
C LEU A 158 -14.57 18.04 19.14
N LEU A 159 -14.23 17.35 18.04
CA LEU A 159 -14.34 17.88 16.68
C LEU A 159 -15.79 18.24 16.33
N ILE A 160 -16.75 17.37 16.62
CA ILE A 160 -18.18 17.63 16.38
C ILE A 160 -18.61 18.89 17.15
N ARG A 161 -18.24 19.02 18.43
CA ARG A 161 -18.57 20.20 19.25
C ARG A 161 -17.94 21.49 18.72
N LYS A 162 -16.70 21.44 18.24
CA LYS A 162 -15.93 22.63 17.81
C LYS A 162 -16.25 23.06 16.39
N LEU A 163 -16.43 22.12 15.47
CA LEU A 163 -16.70 22.39 14.05
C LEU A 163 -18.19 22.42 13.72
N ARG A 164 -19.06 22.00 14.67
CA ARG A 164 -20.52 21.91 14.50
C ARG A 164 -20.94 21.10 13.27
N THR A 165 -20.09 20.20 12.80
CA THR A 165 -20.37 19.33 11.67
C THR A 165 -20.65 17.93 12.22
N PRO A 166 -21.86 17.40 12.03
CA PRO A 166 -22.16 16.04 12.45
C PRO A 166 -21.34 15.04 11.61
N HIS A 167 -21.07 13.88 12.19
CA HIS A 167 -20.37 12.76 11.54
C HIS A 167 -18.91 13.00 11.12
N ILE A 168 -18.22 14.01 11.69
CA ILE A 168 -16.77 14.10 11.58
C ILE A 168 -16.11 13.10 12.55
N SER A 169 -15.14 12.35 12.05
CA SER A 169 -14.28 11.49 12.85
C SER A 169 -12.85 12.02 12.89
N ALA A 170 -12.20 11.83 14.04
CA ALA A 170 -10.76 11.96 14.18
C ALA A 170 -10.11 10.60 13.94
N GLY A 171 -9.04 10.56 13.15
CA GLY A 171 -8.29 9.34 12.90
C GLY A 171 -6.80 9.61 13.00
N ARG A 172 -6.09 8.84 13.83
CA ARG A 172 -4.66 9.04 14.10
C ARG A 172 -3.81 9.11 12.82
N VAL A 173 -4.15 8.31 11.81
CA VAL A 173 -3.46 8.27 10.50
C VAL A 173 -4.17 9.10 9.43
N GLN A 174 -5.50 9.18 9.48
CA GLN A 174 -6.30 9.94 8.50
C GLN A 174 -6.06 11.44 8.62
N SER A 175 -5.98 11.98 9.85
CA SER A 175 -5.80 13.41 10.07
C SER A 175 -4.44 13.93 9.57
N PRO A 176 -3.28 13.27 9.82
CA PRO A 176 -2.02 13.62 9.17
C PRO A 176 -2.04 13.48 7.64
N ALA A 177 -2.71 12.45 7.09
CA ALA A 177 -2.81 12.30 5.64
C ALA A 177 -3.59 13.46 4.99
N LEU A 178 -4.71 13.86 5.61
CA LEU A 178 -5.46 15.04 5.17
C LEU A 178 -4.65 16.32 5.32
N ARG A 179 -3.88 16.45 6.40
CA ARG A 179 -2.97 17.58 6.62
C ARG A 179 -1.98 17.76 5.48
N LEU A 180 -1.37 16.67 4.98
CA LEU A 180 -0.44 16.75 3.84
C LEU A 180 -1.10 17.33 2.57
N ILE A 181 -2.37 16.96 2.32
CA ILE A 181 -3.14 17.49 1.18
C ILE A 181 -3.44 18.98 1.40
N VAL A 182 -3.86 19.35 2.61
CA VAL A 182 -4.16 20.75 2.96
C VAL A 182 -2.92 21.64 2.89
N GLU A 183 -1.76 21.16 3.36
CA GLU A 183 -0.49 21.88 3.27
C GLU A 183 -0.10 22.10 1.81
N ARG A 184 -0.19 21.07 0.94
CA ARG A 184 0.03 21.23 -0.50
C ARG A 184 -0.95 22.22 -1.13
N GLN A 185 -2.23 22.21 -0.73
CA GLN A 185 -3.19 23.18 -1.26
C GLN A 185 -2.87 24.60 -0.82
N ARG A 186 -2.38 24.80 0.41
CA ARG A 186 -1.93 26.11 0.89
C ARG A 186 -0.71 26.60 0.12
N GLU A 187 0.25 25.72 -0.17
CA GLU A 187 1.40 26.04 -1.05
C GLU A 187 0.92 26.51 -2.43
N ILE A 188 -0.05 25.81 -3.04
CA ILE A 188 -0.63 26.19 -4.34
C ILE A 188 -1.32 27.56 -4.26
N ASN A 189 -2.11 27.81 -3.21
CA ASN A 189 -2.82 29.08 -3.05
C ASN A 189 -1.89 30.28 -2.79
N GLN A 190 -0.72 30.03 -2.19
CA GLN A 190 0.30 31.04 -1.92
C GLN A 190 1.30 31.22 -3.07
N PHE A 191 1.22 30.37 -4.10
CA PHE A 191 2.12 30.43 -5.24
C PHE A 191 1.82 31.67 -6.10
N ILE A 192 2.76 32.62 -6.12
CA ILE A 192 2.71 33.77 -7.00
C ILE A 192 3.50 33.41 -8.27
N PRO A 193 2.84 33.18 -9.42
CA PRO A 193 3.53 32.85 -10.66
C PRO A 193 4.40 34.04 -11.10
N VAL A 194 5.63 33.74 -11.52
CA VAL A 194 6.55 34.72 -12.11
C VAL A 194 6.65 34.42 -13.59
N GLU A 195 6.35 35.43 -14.42
CA GLU A 195 6.47 35.34 -15.86
C GLU A 195 7.94 35.35 -16.28
N PHE A 196 8.29 34.49 -17.24
CA PHE A 196 9.60 34.48 -17.84
C PHE A 196 9.57 33.92 -19.26
N TRP A 197 10.59 34.31 -20.04
CA TRP A 197 10.81 33.89 -21.40
C TRP A 197 12.01 32.95 -21.49
N THR A 198 11.89 31.97 -22.37
CA THR A 198 13.01 31.14 -22.83
C THR A 198 13.17 31.35 -24.32
N ILE A 199 14.40 31.41 -24.81
CA ILE A 199 14.69 31.58 -26.24
C ILE A 199 15.12 30.23 -26.78
N GLY A 200 14.31 29.69 -27.70
CA GLY A 200 14.61 28.49 -28.47
C GLY A 200 15.06 28.88 -29.88
N VAL A 201 16.02 28.15 -30.43
CA VAL A 201 16.45 28.28 -31.83
C VAL A 201 16.40 26.90 -32.49
N GLU A 202 15.79 26.83 -33.67
CA GLU A 202 15.83 25.64 -34.49
C GLU A 202 17.13 25.60 -35.30
N LEU A 203 17.89 24.52 -35.15
CA LEU A 203 19.21 24.36 -35.77
C LEU A 203 19.21 23.13 -36.66
N SER A 204 19.76 23.27 -37.87
CA SER A 204 20.09 22.15 -38.75
C SER A 204 21.56 22.22 -39.16
N LYS A 205 22.18 21.05 -39.36
CA LYS A 205 23.55 20.94 -39.89
C LYS A 205 23.59 21.24 -41.40
N GLU A 206 22.50 20.94 -42.10
CA GLU A 206 22.33 21.15 -43.55
C GLU A 206 21.39 22.32 -43.80
N SER A 207 21.47 22.92 -44.99
CA SER A 207 20.60 24.05 -45.38
C SER A 207 19.13 23.65 -45.52
N ASN A 208 18.82 22.34 -45.59
CA ASN A 208 17.47 21.82 -45.65
C ASN A 208 17.02 21.38 -44.24
N ILE A 209 15.94 21.98 -43.73
CA ILE A 209 15.51 21.88 -42.33
C ILE A 209 14.80 20.53 -42.04
N ASP A 210 14.27 19.85 -43.05
CA ASP A 210 13.23 18.83 -42.89
C ASP A 210 13.68 17.45 -42.35
N SER A 211 14.97 17.11 -42.26
CA SER A 211 15.39 15.75 -41.86
C SER A 211 16.29 15.64 -40.63
N ASN A 212 16.89 16.73 -40.14
CA ASN A 212 17.85 16.69 -39.03
C ASN A 212 17.87 17.98 -38.17
N SER A 213 16.76 18.72 -38.11
CA SER A 213 16.68 19.88 -37.22
C SER A 213 16.47 19.48 -35.76
N PHE A 214 16.93 20.33 -34.84
CA PHE A 214 16.63 20.21 -33.41
C PHE A 214 16.50 21.59 -32.77
N VAL A 215 15.72 21.66 -31.69
CA VAL A 215 15.57 22.90 -30.91
C VAL A 215 16.68 22.96 -29.86
N ALA A 216 17.49 24.01 -29.92
CA ALA A 216 18.42 24.38 -28.85
C ALA A 216 17.83 25.52 -28.02
N GLN A 217 18.08 25.51 -26.71
CA GLN A 217 17.69 26.60 -25.82
C GLN A 217 18.91 27.48 -25.49
N LEU A 218 18.69 28.79 -25.41
CA LEU A 218 19.69 29.75 -24.98
C LEU A 218 20.08 29.49 -23.52
N THR A 219 21.37 29.27 -23.29
CA THR A 219 21.92 28.99 -21.94
C THR A 219 22.81 30.11 -21.41
N TYR A 220 23.42 30.89 -22.31
CA TYR A 220 24.27 32.02 -21.99
C TYR A 220 23.95 33.19 -22.93
N LEU A 221 23.89 34.40 -22.39
CA LEU A 221 23.74 35.65 -23.14
C LEU A 221 24.84 36.61 -22.70
N SER A 222 25.63 37.12 -23.65
CA SER A 222 26.74 38.05 -23.38
C SER A 222 27.69 37.59 -22.26
N GLY A 223 28.05 36.30 -22.27
CA GLY A 223 28.94 35.68 -21.27
C GLY A 223 28.29 35.37 -19.92
N LYS A 224 27.03 35.75 -19.69
CA LYS A 224 26.30 35.47 -18.45
C LYS A 224 25.35 34.29 -18.64
N LYS A 225 25.32 33.37 -17.67
CA LYS A 225 24.39 32.24 -17.68
C LYS A 225 22.97 32.75 -17.50
N VAL A 226 22.05 32.32 -18.35
CA VAL A 226 20.62 32.62 -18.22
C VAL A 226 20.11 31.95 -16.94
N ALA A 227 19.34 32.68 -16.14
CA ALA A 227 18.78 32.17 -14.89
C ALA A 227 17.85 30.98 -15.17
N LYS A 228 17.63 30.11 -14.16
CA LYS A 228 16.64 29.03 -14.29
C LYS A 228 15.23 29.56 -14.57
N GLN A 229 14.94 30.76 -14.10
CA GLN A 229 13.71 31.51 -14.35
C GLN A 229 13.81 32.32 -15.65
N GLY A 230 14.62 31.89 -16.62
CA GLY A 230 14.74 32.52 -17.93
C GLY A 230 15.11 34.01 -17.91
N ILE A 231 14.57 34.73 -18.88
CA ILE A 231 14.61 36.19 -18.99
C ILE A 231 13.28 36.70 -18.44
N THR A 232 13.26 37.69 -17.54
CA THR A 232 12.04 38.11 -16.81
C THR A 232 11.30 39.30 -17.42
N SER A 233 11.70 39.75 -18.60
CA SER A 233 11.02 40.83 -19.34
C SER A 233 10.94 40.48 -20.82
N GLN A 234 9.78 40.73 -21.43
CA GLN A 234 9.57 40.55 -22.87
C GLN A 234 10.52 41.43 -23.68
N GLU A 235 10.74 42.67 -23.26
CA GLU A 235 11.66 43.60 -23.94
C GLU A 235 13.08 43.04 -23.93
N ALA A 236 13.55 42.55 -22.78
CA ALA A 236 14.86 41.93 -22.66
C ALA A 236 14.97 40.64 -23.51
N ALA A 237 13.89 39.87 -23.62
CA ALA A 237 13.85 38.69 -24.47
C ALA A 237 13.92 39.06 -25.96
N ASN A 238 13.16 40.06 -26.40
CA ASN A 238 13.18 40.56 -27.79
C ASN A 238 14.55 41.15 -28.14
N LEU A 239 15.17 41.92 -27.24
CA LEU A 239 16.52 42.43 -27.43
C LEU A 239 17.54 41.30 -27.52
N ALA A 240 17.40 40.25 -26.72
CA ALA A 240 18.26 39.08 -26.81
C ALA A 240 18.09 38.34 -28.15
N VAL A 241 16.85 38.17 -28.64
CA VAL A 241 16.58 37.59 -29.97
C VAL A 241 17.23 38.44 -31.07
N ALA A 242 16.95 39.74 -31.11
CA ALA A 242 17.51 40.66 -32.10
C ALA A 242 19.05 40.68 -32.07
N SER A 243 19.66 40.63 -30.88
CA SER A 243 21.11 40.55 -30.74
C SER A 243 21.69 39.24 -31.28
N ILE A 244 20.97 38.12 -31.12
CA ILE A 244 21.40 36.82 -31.64
C ILE A 244 21.24 36.80 -33.17
N GLU A 245 20.11 37.25 -33.70
CA GLU A 245 19.85 37.33 -35.14
C GLU A 245 20.89 38.20 -35.85
N SER A 246 21.15 39.40 -35.32
CA SER A 246 22.15 40.31 -35.88
C SER A 246 23.56 39.71 -35.85
N ALA A 247 23.94 39.04 -34.76
CA ALA A 247 25.23 38.37 -34.66
C ALA A 247 25.37 37.18 -35.64
N VAL A 248 24.27 36.47 -35.92
CA VAL A 248 24.22 35.38 -36.89
C VAL A 248 24.29 35.90 -38.33
N GLU A 249 23.61 36.99 -38.65
CA GLU A 249 23.63 37.63 -39.98
C GLU A 249 25.01 38.19 -40.33
N GLN A 250 25.72 38.78 -39.37
CA GLN A 250 27.05 39.35 -39.56
C GLN A 250 28.17 38.31 -39.67
N SER A 251 27.89 37.04 -39.37
CA SER A 251 28.90 35.97 -39.34
C SER A 251 28.84 35.09 -40.58
N GLU A 252 29.98 34.89 -41.27
CA GLU A 252 30.10 33.94 -42.39
C GLU A 252 29.78 32.49 -42.00
N ARG A 253 29.93 32.15 -40.70
CA ARG A 253 29.49 30.87 -40.11
C ARG A 253 28.42 31.16 -39.07
N LYS A 254 27.16 30.86 -39.41
CA LYS A 254 25.98 31.20 -38.59
C LYS A 254 26.13 30.82 -37.11
N LEU A 255 26.52 29.59 -36.79
CA LEU A 255 26.79 29.12 -35.42
C LEU A 255 27.87 28.02 -35.40
N LYS A 256 28.61 27.90 -34.29
CA LYS A 256 29.64 26.85 -34.10
C LYS A 256 29.33 26.00 -32.87
N VAL A 257 29.48 24.68 -33.01
CA VAL A 257 29.42 23.74 -31.87
C VAL A 257 30.64 23.97 -30.98
N ALA A 258 30.42 24.44 -29.75
CA ALA A 258 31.48 24.71 -28.79
C ALA A 258 31.99 23.44 -28.09
N THR A 259 31.09 22.51 -27.74
CA THR A 259 31.43 21.31 -26.98
C THR A 259 30.43 20.19 -27.26
N ILE A 260 30.92 18.95 -27.38
CA ILE A 260 30.08 17.76 -27.50
C ILE A 260 30.44 16.82 -26.34
N ASN A 261 29.49 16.59 -25.45
CA ASN A 261 29.65 15.66 -24.33
C ASN A 261 28.79 14.42 -24.58
N ARG A 262 29.43 13.28 -24.84
CA ARG A 262 28.75 11.98 -24.96
C ARG A 262 28.96 11.19 -23.66
N LYS A 263 27.88 10.65 -23.11
CA LYS A 263 27.91 9.81 -21.91
C LYS A 263 27.00 8.62 -22.11
N ASP A 264 27.53 7.44 -21.87
CA ASP A 264 26.73 6.22 -21.86
C ASP A 264 25.95 6.13 -20.55
N LEU A 265 24.63 6.06 -20.65
CA LEU A 265 23.74 5.94 -19.49
C LEU A 265 23.27 4.49 -19.37
N LYS A 266 23.66 3.83 -18.26
CA LYS A 266 23.17 2.49 -17.93
C LYS A 266 21.92 2.59 -17.05
N LYS A 267 20.77 2.17 -17.57
CA LYS A 267 19.52 2.09 -16.81
C LYS A 267 19.33 0.68 -16.27
N ARG A 268 19.32 0.52 -14.94
CA ARG A 268 19.03 -0.76 -14.28
C ARG A 268 17.51 -0.98 -14.20
N PRO A 269 17.03 -2.23 -14.27
CA PRO A 269 15.62 -2.52 -14.02
C PRO A 269 15.23 -2.17 -12.58
N PRO A 270 13.97 -1.78 -12.32
CA PRO A 270 13.49 -1.55 -10.97
C PRO A 270 13.46 -2.87 -10.16
N PRO A 271 13.53 -2.80 -8.81
CA PRO A 271 13.36 -3.97 -7.97
C PRO A 271 11.95 -4.58 -8.09
N PRO A 272 11.75 -5.83 -7.64
CA PRO A 272 10.42 -6.42 -7.51
C PRO A 272 9.48 -5.54 -6.70
N PHE A 273 8.18 -5.65 -6.99
CA PHE A 273 7.18 -4.85 -6.33
C PHE A 273 7.03 -5.21 -4.84
N LYS A 274 7.06 -4.18 -3.99
CA LYS A 274 6.39 -4.17 -2.68
C LYS A 274 5.04 -3.46 -2.78
N THR A 275 4.19 -3.57 -1.76
CA THR A 275 2.83 -2.99 -1.74
C THR A 275 2.79 -1.53 -2.19
N SER A 276 3.64 -0.66 -1.66
CA SER A 276 3.63 0.77 -2.03
C SER A 276 4.02 1.01 -3.48
N THR A 277 5.09 0.36 -3.97
CA THR A 277 5.54 0.51 -5.36
C THR A 277 4.58 -0.13 -6.35
N PHE A 278 3.92 -1.22 -5.97
CA PHE A 278 2.89 -1.87 -6.77
C PHE A 278 1.69 -0.94 -6.93
N VAL A 279 1.14 -0.47 -5.81
CA VAL A 279 -0.04 0.42 -5.80
C VAL A 279 0.26 1.69 -6.57
N GLN A 280 1.40 2.35 -6.34
CA GLN A 280 1.79 3.56 -7.08
C GLN A 280 1.94 3.31 -8.60
N SER A 281 2.57 2.20 -8.98
CA SER A 281 2.77 1.88 -10.40
C SER A 281 1.46 1.53 -11.09
N ALA A 282 0.61 0.75 -10.44
CA ALA A 282 -0.67 0.32 -10.98
C ALA A 282 -1.67 1.48 -11.06
N THR A 283 -1.76 2.35 -10.04
CA THR A 283 -2.63 3.53 -10.10
C THR A 283 -2.20 4.47 -11.23
N HIS A 284 -0.89 4.69 -11.39
CA HIS A 284 -0.36 5.56 -12.44
C HIS A 284 -0.56 5.01 -13.85
N ARG A 285 -0.24 3.71 -14.05
CA ARG A 285 -0.25 3.06 -15.39
C ARG A 285 -1.64 2.58 -15.80
N LEU A 286 -2.41 2.00 -14.88
CA LEU A 286 -3.73 1.41 -15.16
C LEU A 286 -4.88 2.37 -14.87
N LYS A 287 -4.60 3.57 -14.34
CA LYS A 287 -5.61 4.59 -14.00
C LYS A 287 -6.72 4.07 -13.10
N ARG A 288 -6.37 3.19 -12.17
CA ARG A 288 -7.29 2.61 -11.16
C ARG A 288 -7.06 3.23 -9.80
N SER A 289 -8.10 3.22 -8.96
CA SER A 289 -8.00 3.64 -7.56
C SER A 289 -7.09 2.69 -6.77
N ALA A 290 -6.48 3.18 -5.69
CA ALA A 290 -5.67 2.33 -4.81
C ALA A 290 -6.48 1.18 -4.17
N VAL A 291 -7.76 1.44 -3.89
CA VAL A 291 -8.70 0.44 -3.35
C VAL A 291 -8.93 -0.68 -4.36
N ASP A 292 -9.19 -0.35 -5.63
CA ASP A 292 -9.40 -1.34 -6.67
C ASP A 292 -8.14 -2.19 -6.93
N VAL A 293 -6.98 -1.55 -6.99
CA VAL A 293 -5.70 -2.23 -7.19
C VAL A 293 -5.44 -3.25 -6.07
N THR A 294 -5.64 -2.83 -4.81
CA THR A 294 -5.40 -3.71 -3.65
C THR A 294 -6.41 -4.86 -3.62
N ARG A 295 -7.68 -4.60 -3.95
CA ARG A 295 -8.72 -5.62 -4.08
C ARG A 295 -8.41 -6.66 -5.16
N ILE A 296 -7.86 -6.23 -6.30
CA ILE A 296 -7.42 -7.15 -7.36
C ILE A 296 -6.22 -7.98 -6.87
N ALA A 297 -5.25 -7.36 -6.19
CA ALA A 297 -4.12 -8.07 -5.63
C ALA A 297 -4.55 -9.16 -4.63
N GLN A 298 -5.51 -8.87 -3.75
CA GLN A 298 -6.07 -9.87 -2.83
C GLN A 298 -6.64 -11.07 -3.59
N LYS A 299 -7.43 -10.83 -4.64
CA LYS A 299 -8.01 -11.90 -5.47
C LYS A 299 -6.99 -12.71 -6.25
N LEU A 300 -5.82 -12.14 -6.55
CA LEU A 300 -4.73 -12.86 -7.22
C LEU A 300 -3.91 -13.71 -6.24
N TYR A 301 -3.89 -13.31 -4.97
CA TYR A 301 -3.22 -14.04 -3.90
C TYR A 301 -4.05 -15.24 -3.40
N GLU A 302 -5.37 -15.07 -3.23
CA GLU A 302 -6.31 -16.10 -2.74
C GLU A 302 -6.69 -17.18 -3.77
#